data_AF-A0A920BRF7-F1
#
_entry.id   AF-A0A920BRF7-F1
#
_cell.length_a   1.000
_cell.length_b   1.000
_cell.length_c   1.000
_cell.angle_alpha   90.00
_cell.angle_beta   90.00
_cell.angle_gamma   90.00
#
_symmetry.space_group_name_H-M   'P 1'
#
loop_
_entity.id
_entity.type
_entity.pdbx_description
1 polymer ?
#
loop_
_entity_poly.entity_id
_entity_poly.type
_entity_poly.pdbx_seq_one_letter_code
_entity_poly.pdbx_strand_id
1 'polypeptide(L)'
;MVGTRRRLRLACAALLVAVLTAGCDTKSQFEPSLPPEAGFRVDGGVLKLWTGTPCAGVIGLTLVFDSGTKQSTQQVWTAPQPGVLLERMDLLASTGGSVPDTAGPLQVQTPLPAGYDWTKAGSIVLYVNGPTSYGATADVAQVLRESAQHPSSDYLFGKSGWLDASGVQRENTKSFLTICTPDPNP
;
A
#
# COMPACT_ATOMS: atom_id res chain seq x y z
N MET A 1 15.36 58.98 -44.29
CA MET A 1 16.02 58.33 -43.14
C MET A 1 15.03 57.36 -42.48
N VAL A 2 14.91 56.16 -43.03
CA VAL A 2 14.05 55.09 -42.49
C VAL A 2 14.81 53.80 -42.70
N GLY A 3 15.56 53.36 -41.68
CA GLY A 3 16.48 52.24 -41.88
C GLY A 3 17.01 51.62 -40.60
N THR A 4 16.28 51.68 -39.48
CA THR A 4 16.82 51.17 -38.20
C THR A 4 15.79 50.50 -37.29
N ARG A 5 14.54 50.28 -37.73
CA ARG A 5 13.50 49.69 -36.85
C ARG A 5 13.09 48.26 -37.15
N ARG A 6 13.59 47.64 -38.23
CA ARG A 6 13.12 46.30 -38.65
C ARG A 6 13.99 45.12 -38.20
N ARG A 7 15.19 45.37 -37.65
CA ARG A 7 16.14 44.30 -37.27
C ARG A 7 16.18 43.95 -35.77
N LEU A 8 15.37 44.60 -34.92
CA LEU A 8 15.34 44.28 -33.47
C LEU A 8 14.21 43.34 -33.04
N ARG A 9 13.21 43.07 -33.89
CA ARG A 9 12.05 42.24 -33.50
C ARG A 9 12.21 40.75 -33.75
N LEU A 10 13.25 40.34 -34.47
CA LEU A 10 13.49 38.93 -34.80
C LEU A 10 14.48 38.22 -33.85
N ALA A 11 15.14 38.97 -32.96
CA ALA A 11 16.07 38.38 -31.98
C ALA A 11 15.40 37.97 -30.65
N CYS A 12 14.23 38.54 -30.30
CA CYS A 12 13.55 38.22 -29.04
C CYS A 12 12.57 37.04 -29.14
N ALA A 13 12.22 36.57 -30.34
CA ALA A 13 11.24 35.49 -30.51
C ALA A 13 11.87 34.09 -30.52
N ALA A 14 13.19 33.97 -30.68
CA ALA A 14 13.86 32.67 -30.79
C ALA A 14 14.47 32.15 -29.47
N LEU A 15 14.48 32.97 -28.40
CA LEU A 15 15.15 32.64 -27.13
C LEU A 15 14.20 32.23 -25.99
N LEU A 16 12.89 32.09 -26.26
CA LEU A 16 11.86 31.82 -25.25
C LEU A 16 11.19 30.43 -25.38
N VAL A 17 11.72 29.51 -26.17
CA VAL A 17 11.11 28.17 -26.40
C VAL A 17 11.94 27.01 -25.83
N ALA A 18 13.09 27.28 -25.21
CA ALA A 18 13.87 26.24 -24.55
C ALA A 18 13.85 26.47 -23.04
N VAL A 19 13.64 25.40 -22.27
CA VAL A 19 13.63 25.33 -20.79
C VAL A 19 12.23 25.43 -20.16
N LEU A 20 11.34 24.47 -20.47
CA LEU A 20 10.31 23.98 -19.52
C LEU A 20 9.99 22.51 -19.82
N THR A 21 11.00 21.64 -19.86
CA THR A 21 10.81 20.19 -19.68
C THR A 21 11.76 19.67 -18.63
N ALA A 22 11.92 20.41 -17.53
CA ALA A 22 12.20 19.76 -16.27
C ALA A 22 10.86 19.16 -15.83
N GLY A 23 10.56 17.96 -16.34
CA GLY A 23 9.56 17.13 -15.69
C GLY A 23 10.05 16.97 -14.27
N CYS A 24 9.36 17.59 -13.31
CA CYS A 24 9.61 17.33 -11.91
C CYS A 24 9.48 15.81 -11.75
N ASP A 25 10.61 15.14 -11.55
CA ASP A 25 10.61 13.75 -11.15
C ASP A 25 10.05 13.74 -9.73
N THR A 26 8.73 13.59 -9.60
CA THR A 26 7.99 13.66 -8.33
C THR A 26 8.15 12.39 -7.51
N LYS A 27 9.22 11.63 -7.70
CA LYS A 27 9.55 10.52 -6.82
C LYS A 27 10.02 11.07 -5.49
N SER A 28 9.39 10.60 -4.42
CA SER A 28 9.84 10.91 -3.07
C SER A 28 11.26 10.35 -2.90
N GLN A 29 12.16 11.09 -2.26
CA GLN A 29 13.53 10.63 -1.97
C GLN A 29 13.60 9.37 -1.09
N PHE A 30 12.45 8.91 -0.57
CA PHE A 30 12.30 7.71 0.26
C PHE A 30 11.35 6.68 -0.37
N GLU A 31 10.97 6.86 -1.64
CA GLU A 31 10.17 5.88 -2.37
C GLU A 31 11.05 4.67 -2.73
N PRO A 32 10.62 3.43 -2.45
CA PRO A 32 11.39 2.27 -2.81
C PRO A 32 11.56 2.14 -4.33
N SER A 33 12.62 1.44 -4.76
CA SER A 33 12.96 1.21 -6.17
C SER A 33 11.89 0.42 -6.94
N LEU A 34 11.05 -0.32 -6.20
CA LEU A 34 9.96 -1.15 -6.70
C LEU A 34 8.70 -0.91 -5.85
N PRO A 35 7.48 -1.05 -6.43
CA PRO A 35 6.25 -0.79 -5.70
C PRO A 35 6.11 -1.74 -4.49
N PRO A 36 5.77 -1.22 -3.31
CA PRO A 36 5.53 -2.04 -2.13
C PRO A 36 4.13 -2.66 -2.18
N GLU A 37 4.04 -3.97 -1.94
CA GLU A 37 2.79 -4.71 -2.00
C GLU A 37 2.62 -5.69 -0.83
N ALA A 38 1.37 -5.90 -0.46
CA ALA A 38 0.90 -6.92 0.47
C ALA A 38 -0.37 -7.53 -0.11
N GLY A 39 -0.62 -8.78 0.22
CA GLY A 39 -1.76 -9.55 -0.24
C GLY A 39 -2.99 -9.30 0.61
N PHE A 40 -4.11 -9.00 -0.02
CA PHE A 40 -5.43 -8.90 0.63
C PHE A 40 -6.42 -9.89 0.03
N ARG A 41 -7.26 -10.47 0.87
CA ARG A 41 -8.32 -11.39 0.46
C ARG A 41 -9.52 -11.24 1.38
N VAL A 42 -10.71 -11.50 0.87
CA VAL A 42 -11.90 -11.76 1.69
C VAL A 42 -12.28 -13.22 1.58
N ASP A 43 -12.41 -13.88 2.72
CA ASP A 43 -12.82 -15.28 2.80
C ASP A 43 -13.73 -15.47 4.02
N GLY A 44 -14.90 -16.07 3.82
CA GLY A 44 -15.92 -16.19 4.87
C GLY A 44 -16.39 -14.85 5.45
N GLY A 45 -16.32 -13.77 4.68
CA GLY A 45 -16.61 -12.40 5.16
C GLY A 45 -15.51 -11.78 6.01
N VAL A 46 -14.35 -12.43 6.12
CA VAL A 46 -13.20 -11.93 6.88
C VAL A 46 -12.16 -11.37 5.90
N LEU A 47 -11.75 -10.11 6.11
CA LEU A 47 -10.58 -9.53 5.47
C LEU A 47 -9.32 -10.19 6.03
N LYS A 48 -8.55 -10.81 5.15
CA LYS A 48 -7.29 -11.49 5.43
C LYS A 48 -6.13 -10.73 4.82
N LEU A 49 -5.02 -10.74 5.54
CA LEU A 49 -3.75 -10.17 5.15
C LEU A 49 -2.74 -11.29 4.90
N TRP A 50 -1.88 -11.06 3.92
CA TRP A 50 -0.61 -11.74 3.76
C TRP A 50 0.49 -10.72 3.42
N THR A 51 1.57 -10.70 4.19
CA THR A 51 2.71 -9.80 3.96
C THR A 51 3.57 -10.20 2.75
N GLY A 52 3.28 -11.33 2.11
CA GLY A 52 4.03 -11.91 1.00
C GLY A 52 5.29 -12.66 1.44
N THR A 53 6.10 -12.06 2.32
CA THR A 53 7.20 -12.73 3.04
C THR A 53 7.08 -12.49 4.55
N PRO A 54 7.60 -13.37 5.41
CA PRO A 54 7.56 -13.16 6.85
C PRO A 54 8.21 -11.83 7.28
N CYS A 55 7.48 -11.03 8.05
CA CYS A 55 7.95 -9.82 8.71
C CYS A 55 8.38 -10.17 10.13
N ALA A 56 9.67 -10.15 10.43
CA ALA A 56 10.18 -10.37 11.78
C ALA A 56 10.20 -9.08 12.61
N GLY A 57 9.97 -9.19 13.92
CA GLY A 57 10.07 -8.05 14.85
C GLY A 57 8.92 -7.05 14.75
N VAL A 58 7.74 -7.47 14.31
CA VAL A 58 6.56 -6.60 14.22
C VAL A 58 6.08 -6.25 15.62
N ILE A 59 6.00 -4.96 15.92
CA ILE A 59 5.51 -4.44 17.21
C ILE A 59 4.17 -3.71 17.06
N GLY A 60 3.75 -3.46 15.82
CA GLY A 60 2.45 -2.89 15.54
C GLY A 60 2.06 -3.02 14.08
N LEU A 61 0.76 -2.97 13.86
CA LEU A 61 0.15 -3.00 12.54
C LEU A 61 -0.92 -1.92 12.49
N THR A 62 -0.97 -1.17 11.40
CA THR A 62 -2.00 -0.14 11.19
C THR A 62 -2.66 -0.35 9.86
N LEU A 63 -3.98 -0.40 9.87
CA LEU A 63 -4.82 -0.48 8.70
C LEU A 63 -5.58 0.82 8.58
N VAL A 64 -5.27 1.63 7.57
CA VAL A 64 -5.90 2.92 7.31
C VAL A 64 -6.87 2.76 6.16
N PHE A 65 -8.12 3.16 6.37
CA PHE A 65 -9.15 3.22 5.35
C PHE A 65 -9.21 4.62 4.76
N ASP A 66 -9.39 4.70 3.44
CA ASP A 66 -9.57 5.96 2.70
C ASP A 66 -8.53 7.04 3.07
N SER A 67 -7.27 6.62 3.17
CA SER A 67 -6.14 7.47 3.57
C SER A 67 -6.08 8.75 2.74
N GLY A 68 -5.85 9.89 3.41
CA GLY A 68 -5.78 11.20 2.77
C GLY A 68 -7.15 11.82 2.41
N THR A 69 -8.27 11.17 2.76
CA THR A 69 -9.62 11.71 2.53
C THR A 69 -10.27 12.19 3.84
N LYS A 70 -11.40 12.89 3.73
CA LYS A 70 -12.23 13.28 4.88
C LYS A 70 -12.90 12.09 5.59
N GLN A 71 -12.94 10.92 4.96
CA GLN A 71 -13.54 9.70 5.49
C GLN A 71 -12.50 8.78 6.16
N SER A 72 -11.23 9.22 6.23
CA SER A 72 -10.16 8.38 6.72
C SER A 72 -10.39 7.93 8.16
N THR A 73 -10.18 6.64 8.39
CA THR A 73 -10.21 6.02 9.72
C THR A 73 -9.17 4.91 9.78
N GLN A 74 -8.88 4.39 10.96
CA GLN A 74 -7.85 3.36 11.11
C GLN A 74 -8.16 2.38 12.22
N GLN A 75 -7.64 1.16 12.07
CA GLN A 75 -7.47 0.20 13.15
C GLN A 75 -5.99 0.02 13.44
N VAL A 76 -5.64 -0.04 14.72
CA VAL A 76 -4.26 -0.23 15.18
C VAL A 76 -4.19 -1.48 16.05
N TRP A 77 -3.20 -2.33 15.77
CA TRP A 77 -2.80 -3.46 16.60
C TRP A 77 -1.40 -3.23 17.14
N THR A 78 -1.13 -3.75 18.34
CA THR A 78 0.19 -3.72 18.98
C THR A 78 0.61 -5.12 19.42
N ALA A 79 1.91 -5.37 19.47
CA ALA A 79 2.50 -6.59 20.00
C ALA A 79 3.56 -6.24 21.07
N PRO A 80 3.77 -7.13 22.06
CA PRO A 80 4.82 -6.91 23.06
C PRO A 80 6.22 -6.97 22.44
N GLN A 81 7.18 -6.30 23.08
CA GLN A 81 8.61 -6.42 22.75
C GLN A 81 9.11 -7.86 23.01
N PRO A 82 10.02 -8.42 22.20
CA PRO A 82 10.80 -7.78 21.12
C PRO A 82 10.08 -7.72 19.74
N GLY A 83 8.77 -7.93 19.70
CA GLY A 83 7.99 -8.03 18.47
C GLY A 83 7.79 -9.48 18.02
N VAL A 84 6.95 -9.66 17.01
CA VAL A 84 6.45 -10.96 16.57
C VAL A 84 6.78 -11.23 15.11
N LEU A 85 6.75 -12.49 14.71
CA LEU A 85 6.77 -12.87 13.30
C LEU A 85 5.35 -12.75 12.76
N LEU A 86 5.15 -11.88 11.77
CA LEU A 86 3.88 -11.71 11.07
C LEU A 86 4.05 -12.17 9.63
N GLU A 87 3.16 -13.04 9.17
CA GLU A 87 3.08 -13.36 7.74
C GLU A 87 1.64 -13.29 7.24
N ARG A 88 0.72 -13.97 7.94
CA ARG A 88 -0.70 -13.98 7.61
C ARG A 88 -1.53 -13.62 8.83
N MET A 89 -2.63 -12.93 8.61
CA MET A 89 -3.52 -12.50 9.70
C MET A 89 -4.95 -12.31 9.19
N ASP A 90 -5.92 -12.74 10.00
CA ASP A 90 -7.32 -12.37 9.83
C ASP A 90 -7.54 -11.02 10.52
N LEU A 91 -7.94 -10.00 9.76
CA LEU A 91 -7.98 -8.61 10.23
C LEU A 91 -9.37 -8.20 10.73
N LEU A 92 -10.41 -8.33 9.90
CA LEU A 92 -11.73 -7.73 10.15
C LEU A 92 -12.86 -8.59 9.59
N ALA A 93 -13.97 -8.71 10.32
CA ALA A 93 -15.19 -9.34 9.80
C ALA A 93 -16.11 -8.31 9.12
N SER A 94 -16.86 -8.72 8.09
CA SER A 94 -17.73 -7.87 7.26
C SER A 94 -18.87 -7.18 8.03
N THR A 95 -19.20 -7.63 9.24
CA THR A 95 -20.21 -7.00 10.11
C THR A 95 -19.63 -5.90 11.00
N GLY A 96 -18.48 -5.31 10.65
CA GLY A 96 -17.81 -4.27 11.44
C GLY A 96 -17.29 -4.77 12.79
N GLY A 97 -17.28 -6.08 13.01
CA GLY A 97 -16.70 -6.70 14.19
C GLY A 97 -15.21 -6.92 13.97
N SER A 98 -14.39 -6.58 14.96
CA SER A 98 -13.06 -7.18 15.08
C SER A 98 -13.24 -8.69 15.08
N VAL A 99 -12.43 -9.41 14.29
CA VAL A 99 -12.30 -10.87 14.46
C VAL A 99 -11.98 -11.08 15.95
N PRO A 100 -12.70 -11.98 16.68
CA PRO A 100 -12.47 -12.17 18.11
C PRO A 100 -10.98 -12.32 18.33
N ASP A 101 -10.42 -11.47 19.22
CA ASP A 101 -9.00 -11.30 19.50
C ASP A 101 -8.29 -12.61 19.20
N THR A 102 -7.80 -12.74 17.97
CA THR A 102 -7.25 -14.02 17.53
C THR A 102 -6.14 -14.28 18.52
N ALA A 103 -6.08 -15.46 19.14
CA ALA A 103 -5.09 -15.83 20.15
C ALA A 103 -3.61 -15.73 19.68
N GLY A 104 -3.36 -15.07 18.56
CA GLY A 104 -2.07 -14.57 18.12
C GLY A 104 -1.63 -13.31 18.89
N PRO A 105 -0.37 -12.90 18.66
CA PRO A 105 0.34 -12.02 19.58
C PRO A 105 0.13 -10.52 19.32
N LEU A 106 -0.67 -10.16 18.30
CA LEU A 106 -1.10 -8.80 18.01
C LEU A 106 -2.48 -8.57 18.65
N GLN A 107 -2.62 -7.47 19.37
CA GLN A 107 -3.84 -7.11 20.11
C GLN A 107 -4.37 -5.78 19.57
N VAL A 108 -5.70 -5.65 19.47
CA VAL A 108 -6.32 -4.40 19.01
C VAL A 108 -6.11 -3.30 20.05
N GLN A 109 -5.34 -2.27 19.71
CA GLN A 109 -5.07 -1.10 20.56
C GLN A 109 -6.04 0.05 20.27
N THR A 110 -6.39 0.23 19.00
CA THR A 110 -7.37 1.22 18.55
C THR A 110 -8.34 0.53 17.62
N PRO A 111 -9.56 0.19 18.07
CA PRO A 111 -10.55 -0.44 17.21
C PRO A 111 -11.10 0.56 16.20
N LEU A 112 -11.71 0.05 15.13
CA LEU A 112 -12.56 0.87 14.28
C LEU A 112 -13.73 1.48 15.06
N PRO A 113 -14.26 2.64 14.63
CA PRO A 113 -15.45 3.21 15.23
C PRO A 113 -16.61 2.21 15.24
N ALA A 114 -17.41 2.22 16.30
CA ALA A 114 -18.56 1.33 16.42
C ALA A 114 -19.51 1.48 15.21
N GLY A 115 -19.86 0.36 14.58
CA GLY A 115 -20.74 0.34 13.41
C GLY A 115 -20.08 0.80 12.11
N TYR A 116 -18.76 1.06 12.09
CA TYR A 116 -18.04 1.32 10.86
C TYR A 116 -18.02 0.06 9.98
N ASP A 117 -18.47 0.22 8.75
CA ASP A 117 -18.51 -0.84 7.74
C ASP A 117 -17.34 -0.66 6.78
N TRP A 118 -16.26 -1.40 7.04
CA TRP A 118 -15.03 -1.31 6.25
C TRP A 118 -15.22 -1.75 4.79
N THR A 119 -16.27 -2.51 4.48
CA THR A 119 -16.55 -2.96 3.11
C THR A 119 -16.97 -1.82 2.18
N LYS A 120 -17.34 -0.66 2.76
CA LYS A 120 -17.72 0.55 2.04
C LYS A 120 -16.56 1.50 1.78
N ALA A 121 -15.38 1.26 2.35
CA ALA A 121 -14.21 2.05 2.05
C ALA A 121 -13.82 1.90 0.56
N GLY A 122 -13.19 2.91 -0.01
CA GLY A 122 -12.62 2.84 -1.35
C GLY A 122 -11.26 2.13 -1.34
N SER A 123 -10.41 2.44 -0.35
CA SER A 123 -9.07 1.87 -0.25
C SER A 123 -8.68 1.50 1.17
N ILE A 124 -7.71 0.58 1.25
CA ILE A 124 -7.02 0.18 2.47
C ILE A 124 -5.53 0.39 2.27
N VAL A 125 -4.87 0.98 3.26
CA VAL A 125 -3.41 1.07 3.35
C VAL A 125 -2.94 0.35 4.60
N LEU A 126 -2.00 -0.57 4.43
CA LEU A 126 -1.33 -1.29 5.50
C LEU A 126 0.03 -0.65 5.81
N TYR A 127 0.30 -0.49 7.10
CA TYR A 127 1.61 -0.17 7.64
C TYR A 127 2.02 -1.21 8.69
N VAL A 128 3.30 -1.59 8.68
CA VAL A 128 3.89 -2.51 9.65
C VAL A 128 4.99 -1.77 10.41
N ASN A 129 4.91 -1.76 11.74
CA ASN A 129 5.87 -1.10 12.61
C ASN A 129 6.82 -2.12 13.25
N GLY A 130 8.09 -1.75 13.43
CA GLY A 130 9.13 -2.60 14.01
C GLY A 130 10.30 -2.81 13.05
N PRO A 131 10.14 -3.66 12.02
CA PRO A 131 11.12 -3.77 10.95
C PRO A 131 11.07 -2.57 10.00
N THR A 132 12.10 -2.40 9.18
CA THR A 132 12.01 -1.57 7.97
C THR A 132 10.91 -2.14 7.08
N SER A 133 9.92 -1.31 6.77
CA SER A 133 8.78 -1.68 5.95
C SER A 133 8.31 -0.49 5.12
N TYR A 134 7.53 -0.79 4.09
CA TYR A 134 6.88 0.22 3.24
C TYR A 134 5.36 0.12 3.40
N GLY A 135 4.59 1.12 2.99
CA GLY A 135 3.13 1.04 3.03
C GLY A 135 2.60 0.27 1.81
N ALA A 136 1.60 -0.61 1.98
CA ALA A 136 0.96 -1.32 0.87
C ALA A 136 -0.52 -0.94 0.74
N THR A 137 -1.01 -0.73 -0.47
CA THR A 137 -2.39 -0.28 -0.74
C THR A 137 -3.19 -1.31 -1.53
N ALA A 138 -4.48 -1.45 -1.23
CA ALA A 138 -5.43 -2.24 -2.01
C ALA A 138 -6.76 -1.50 -2.21
N ASP A 139 -7.41 -1.77 -3.34
CA ASP A 139 -8.78 -1.35 -3.64
C ASP A 139 -9.78 -2.32 -2.99
N VAL A 140 -10.62 -1.79 -2.10
CA VAL A 140 -11.54 -2.62 -1.30
C VAL A 140 -12.58 -3.29 -2.17
N ALA A 141 -13.12 -2.55 -3.13
CA ALA A 141 -14.17 -3.05 -4.00
C ALA A 141 -13.64 -4.18 -4.90
N GLN A 142 -12.39 -4.10 -5.33
CA GLN A 142 -11.70 -5.15 -6.08
C GLN A 142 -11.53 -6.41 -5.21
N VAL A 143 -10.96 -6.27 -4.01
CA VAL A 143 -10.78 -7.40 -3.09
C VAL A 143 -12.12 -8.11 -2.86
N LEU A 144 -13.18 -7.36 -2.56
CA LEU A 144 -14.51 -7.93 -2.30
C LEU A 144 -15.08 -8.68 -3.51
N ARG A 145 -14.99 -8.11 -4.71
CA ARG A 145 -15.55 -8.71 -5.93
C ARG A 145 -14.78 -9.94 -6.38
N GLU A 146 -13.45 -9.90 -6.29
CA GLU A 146 -12.58 -10.88 -6.93
C GLU A 146 -12.19 -12.05 -6.02
N SER A 147 -12.17 -11.89 -4.69
CA SER A 147 -11.66 -12.93 -3.77
C SER A 147 -12.29 -14.31 -3.98
N ALA A 148 -13.60 -14.38 -4.21
CA ALA A 148 -14.30 -15.65 -4.41
C ALA A 148 -14.02 -16.32 -5.78
N GLN A 149 -13.44 -15.56 -6.73
CA GLN A 149 -13.12 -16.02 -8.08
C GLN A 149 -11.73 -16.65 -8.16
N HIS A 150 -10.91 -16.49 -7.11
CA HIS A 150 -9.54 -16.98 -7.05
C HIS A 150 -9.39 -18.11 -6.02
N PRO A 151 -8.45 -19.07 -6.26
CA PRO A 151 -8.11 -20.12 -5.30
C PRO A 151 -7.86 -19.58 -3.91
N SER A 152 -8.18 -20.34 -2.85
CA SER A 152 -8.05 -19.89 -1.46
C SER A 152 -6.62 -19.55 -1.03
N SER A 153 -5.62 -20.06 -1.76
CA SER A 153 -4.21 -19.73 -1.59
C SER A 153 -3.83 -18.32 -2.05
N ASP A 154 -4.64 -17.72 -2.91
CA ASP A 154 -4.29 -16.52 -3.67
C ASP A 154 -4.80 -15.27 -2.97
N TYR A 155 -3.99 -14.21 -3.04
CA TYR A 155 -4.27 -12.89 -2.47
C TYR A 155 -4.03 -11.82 -3.53
N LEU A 156 -4.80 -10.73 -3.47
CA LEU A 156 -4.58 -9.57 -4.32
C LEU A 156 -3.39 -8.76 -3.81
N PHE A 157 -2.29 -8.76 -4.56
CA PHE A 157 -1.11 -7.92 -4.35
C PHE A 157 -1.20 -6.71 -5.27
N GLY A 158 -1.70 -5.59 -4.73
CA GLY A 158 -1.69 -4.28 -5.39
C GLY A 158 -1.99 -4.33 -6.89
N LYS A 159 -1.01 -3.92 -7.71
CA LYS A 159 -1.11 -3.93 -9.16
C LYS A 159 -0.63 -5.24 -9.79
N SER A 160 0.14 -6.04 -9.06
CA SER A 160 0.60 -7.37 -9.51
C SER A 160 -0.53 -8.39 -9.62
N GLY A 161 -1.67 -8.13 -8.97
CA GLY A 161 -2.88 -8.94 -9.10
C GLY A 161 -2.90 -10.12 -8.11
N TRP A 162 -3.67 -11.14 -8.46
CA TRP A 162 -3.85 -12.32 -7.61
C TRP A 162 -2.66 -13.27 -7.72
N LEU A 163 -1.96 -13.49 -6.61
CA LEU A 163 -0.77 -14.33 -6.55
C LEU A 163 -0.84 -15.34 -5.39
N ASP A 164 -0.28 -16.52 -5.64
CA ASP A 164 0.03 -17.52 -4.63
C ASP A 164 1.48 -17.37 -4.12
N ALA A 165 1.92 -18.29 -3.25
CA ALA A 165 3.29 -18.33 -2.71
C ALA A 165 4.36 -18.37 -3.81
N SER A 166 4.14 -19.14 -4.87
CA SER A 166 5.11 -19.30 -5.95
C SER A 166 5.23 -18.03 -6.80
N GLY A 167 4.09 -17.36 -7.05
CA GLY A 167 4.01 -16.08 -7.72
C GLY A 167 4.76 -15.01 -6.95
N VAL A 168 4.45 -14.84 -5.67
CA VAL A 168 5.13 -13.87 -4.81
C VAL A 168 6.63 -14.14 -4.74
N GLN A 169 7.06 -15.39 -4.55
CA GLN A 169 8.48 -15.73 -4.51
C GLN A 169 9.20 -15.38 -5.82
N ARG A 170 8.55 -15.60 -6.96
CA ARG A 170 9.16 -15.33 -8.27
C ARG A 170 9.27 -13.84 -8.58
N GLU A 171 8.30 -13.06 -8.14
CA GLU A 171 8.12 -11.64 -8.50
C GLU A 171 8.72 -10.65 -7.48
N ASN A 172 8.78 -11.03 -6.20
CA ASN A 172 9.41 -10.22 -5.15
C ASN A 172 10.86 -9.89 -5.54
N THR A 173 11.28 -8.64 -5.32
CA THR A 173 12.58 -8.05 -5.73
C THR A 173 12.80 -7.91 -7.24
N LYS A 174 11.80 -8.23 -8.07
CA LYS A 174 11.86 -8.05 -9.54
C LYS A 174 10.83 -7.07 -10.07
N SER A 175 9.57 -7.27 -9.69
CA SER A 175 8.45 -6.46 -10.15
C SER A 175 7.78 -5.67 -9.03
N PHE A 176 7.88 -6.15 -7.78
CA PHE A 176 7.43 -5.46 -6.57
C PHE A 176 8.29 -5.86 -5.36
N LEU A 177 8.11 -5.15 -4.24
CA LEU A 177 8.66 -5.53 -2.93
C LEU A 177 7.51 -5.94 -2.02
N THR A 178 7.60 -7.12 -1.44
CA THR A 178 6.73 -7.45 -0.31
C THR A 178 7.04 -6.50 0.85
N ILE A 179 6.03 -6.21 1.68
CA ILE A 179 6.04 -5.06 2.59
C ILE A 179 7.25 -4.95 3.55
N CYS A 180 7.90 -6.06 3.90
CA CYS A 180 9.09 -6.10 4.76
C CYS A 180 10.37 -6.57 4.04
N THR A 181 10.33 -6.74 2.72
CA THR A 181 11.54 -7.04 1.95
C THR A 181 12.39 -5.77 1.81
N PRO A 182 13.68 -5.81 2.19
CA PRO A 182 14.58 -4.69 1.98
C PRO A 182 14.65 -4.29 0.51
N ASP A 183 14.69 -2.99 0.26
CA ASP A 183 14.92 -2.48 -1.09
C ASP A 183 16.33 -2.84 -1.57
N PRO A 184 16.49 -3.53 -2.72
CA PRO A 184 17.81 -3.84 -3.26
C PRO A 184 18.56 -2.62 -3.79
N ASN A 185 17.86 -1.52 -4.10
CA ASN A 185 18.45 -0.28 -4.63
C ASN A 185 17.84 0.97 -3.93
N PRO A 186 18.12 1.17 -2.64
CA PRO A 186 17.57 2.27 -1.84
C PRO A 186 18.12 3.65 -2.21
#